data_AF-A0A3N2MHR3-F1
#
_entry.id   AF-A0A3N2MHR3-F1
#
_cell.length_a   1.000
_cell.length_b   1.000
_cell.length_c   1.000
_cell.angle_alpha   90.00
_cell.angle_beta   90.00
_cell.angle_gamma   90.00
#
_symmetry.space_group_name_H-M   'P 1'
#
loop_
_entity.id
_entity.type
_entity.pdbx_description
1 polymer ?
#
loop_
_entity_poly.entity_id
_entity_poly.type
_entity_poly.pdbx_seq_one_letter_code
_entity_poly.pdbx_strand_id
1 'polypeptide(L)'
;MESKIREYFDDMVVYKDLQKCNFFKDLSLPSFLRDWLLKMFEDEDGNFDMDELTQFIHEYIPSKNEWINIKNRIILEGEKVKLLTRISIDISIKNQEVNFALPDFGITTKDTLIEDFIWNRYKDDLVKAKESWGVVELGYRYPEDKIPGKIKLVSFKNFCPYDIDLEFFKDVRNEFNVHEWIDLLLGAIDYNAKGYDNEEQKLAMIKRLLTFVEKRLNLIELAPKGTGKSYLFGNLSRYGYLSAGKTTRAKLFYDIARREEGLVFYHDFIAFDEVQKIEFDNPKEMTLTLQGYMEQGTIKIGDKNDVADAGFIMLGNIPQENMDEYSCMFESLPEVFRESALIDRIHGFIKGWEIPRMNEGLKICGWALNSEYFTTIMHLLRNDTSYRVIVDELLEYEMNGADTRDTEAIKRITTAYMKLLFPNVRSVRDISHRDFMKYCLRPAVKMREIIVKQLGMIDSQYKGKSLPKFLIRNDYE
;
A
#
# COMPACT_ATOMS: atom_id res chain seq x y z
N MET A 1 18.42 4.99 -19.44
CA MET A 1 17.40 4.61 -18.44
C MET A 1 16.19 3.97 -19.11
N GLU A 2 15.45 4.68 -19.95
CA GLU A 2 14.23 4.14 -20.59
C GLU A 2 14.49 2.89 -21.45
N SER A 3 15.53 2.90 -22.30
CA SER A 3 15.89 1.71 -23.10
C SER A 3 16.24 0.51 -22.24
N LYS A 4 16.91 0.74 -21.10
CA LYS A 4 17.30 -0.29 -20.13
C LYS A 4 16.09 -0.87 -19.41
N ILE A 5 15.14 -0.01 -19.00
CA ILE A 5 13.88 -0.45 -18.39
C ILE A 5 13.11 -1.35 -19.37
N ARG A 6 13.00 -0.94 -20.64
CA ARG A 6 12.34 -1.75 -21.68
C ARG A 6 13.06 -3.07 -21.95
N GLU A 7 14.38 -3.06 -22.02
CA GLU A 7 15.20 -4.25 -22.27
C GLU A 7 15.03 -5.32 -21.19
N TYR A 8 15.03 -4.92 -19.91
CA TYR A 8 14.97 -5.89 -18.80
C TYR A 8 13.56 -6.20 -18.31
N PHE A 9 12.58 -5.31 -18.46
CA PHE A 9 11.23 -5.53 -17.89
C PHE A 9 10.14 -5.71 -18.95
N ASP A 10 10.39 -5.40 -20.21
CA ASP A 10 9.52 -5.68 -21.37
C ASP A 10 8.01 -5.53 -21.09
N ASP A 11 7.27 -6.63 -20.98
CA ASP A 11 5.82 -6.64 -20.73
C ASP A 11 5.39 -5.93 -19.44
N MET A 12 6.27 -5.79 -18.45
CA MET A 12 6.00 -5.18 -17.14
C MET A 12 6.11 -3.65 -17.15
N VAL A 13 6.50 -3.06 -18.29
CA VAL A 13 6.58 -1.61 -18.47
C VAL A 13 5.38 -1.06 -19.21
N VAL A 14 5.05 0.19 -18.90
CA VAL A 14 3.97 0.95 -19.53
C VAL A 14 4.48 2.37 -19.76
N TYR A 15 4.09 2.97 -20.89
CA TYR A 15 4.37 4.38 -21.10
C TYR A 15 3.40 5.22 -20.27
N LYS A 16 3.91 6.09 -19.39
CA LYS A 16 3.07 6.93 -18.53
C LYS A 16 3.23 8.39 -18.91
N ASP A 17 2.17 9.03 -19.38
CA ASP A 17 2.12 10.48 -19.61
C ASP A 17 0.97 11.11 -18.82
N LEU A 18 1.21 11.43 -17.55
CA LEU A 18 0.20 12.02 -16.69
C LEU A 18 -0.17 13.47 -17.04
N GLN A 19 0.56 14.10 -17.95
CA GLN A 19 0.22 15.44 -18.44
C GLN A 19 -0.88 15.36 -19.51
N LYS A 20 -0.82 14.36 -20.39
CA LYS A 20 -1.85 14.09 -21.41
C LYS A 20 -3.04 13.31 -20.88
N CYS A 21 -2.84 12.49 -19.86
CA CYS A 21 -3.84 11.62 -19.24
C CYS A 21 -4.76 12.31 -18.22
N ASN A 22 -5.00 13.62 -18.36
CA ASN A 22 -5.81 14.38 -17.39
C ASN A 22 -7.27 13.90 -17.29
N PHE A 23 -7.85 13.31 -18.34
CA PHE A 23 -9.23 12.81 -18.33
C PHE A 23 -9.45 11.68 -17.31
N PHE A 24 -8.42 10.89 -16.98
CA PHE A 24 -8.51 9.88 -15.92
C PHE A 24 -8.74 10.47 -14.53
N LYS A 25 -8.39 11.75 -14.32
CA LYS A 25 -8.66 12.42 -13.05
C LYS A 25 -10.15 12.56 -12.80
N ASP A 26 -10.94 12.79 -13.85
CA ASP A 26 -12.40 12.93 -13.73
C ASP A 26 -13.06 11.59 -13.35
N LEU A 27 -12.42 10.47 -13.72
CA LEU A 27 -12.87 9.12 -13.40
C LEU A 27 -12.41 8.62 -12.03
N SER A 28 -11.48 9.34 -11.37
CA SER A 28 -10.91 8.97 -10.07
C SER A 28 -10.37 7.52 -10.03
N LEU A 29 -9.83 7.02 -11.16
CA LEU A 29 -9.31 5.66 -11.23
C LEU A 29 -8.01 5.53 -10.42
N PRO A 30 -7.82 4.43 -9.67
CA PRO A 30 -6.52 4.10 -9.05
C PRO A 30 -5.39 3.96 -10.08
N SER A 31 -4.13 4.18 -9.66
CA SER A 31 -2.96 4.12 -10.55
C SER A 31 -2.82 2.78 -11.24
N PHE A 32 -3.05 1.68 -10.53
CA PHE A 32 -2.97 0.33 -11.10
C PHE A 32 -3.95 0.15 -12.26
N LEU A 33 -5.19 0.64 -12.10
CA LEU A 33 -6.25 0.53 -13.11
C LEU A 33 -5.96 1.39 -14.33
N ARG A 34 -5.49 2.62 -14.10
CA ARG A 34 -5.03 3.50 -15.16
C ARG A 34 -3.90 2.84 -15.95
N ASP A 35 -2.87 2.32 -15.28
CA ASP A 35 -1.72 1.75 -15.97
C ASP A 35 -2.08 0.51 -16.80
N TRP A 36 -3.07 -0.28 -16.38
CA TRP A 36 -3.60 -1.38 -17.18
C TRP A 36 -4.36 -0.91 -18.42
N LEU A 37 -5.20 0.13 -18.28
CA LEU A 37 -5.87 0.73 -19.43
C LEU A 37 -4.85 1.27 -20.41
N LEU A 38 -3.84 2.01 -19.93
CA LEU A 38 -2.74 2.47 -20.75
C LEU A 38 -2.05 1.31 -21.47
N LYS A 39 -1.70 0.23 -20.75
CA LYS A 39 -1.06 -0.95 -21.35
C LYS A 39 -1.90 -1.64 -22.43
N MET A 40 -3.23 -1.63 -22.31
CA MET A 40 -4.11 -2.26 -23.29
C MET A 40 -4.26 -1.47 -24.59
N PHE A 41 -4.14 -0.14 -24.53
CA PHE A 41 -4.38 0.76 -25.65
C PHE A 41 -3.10 1.48 -26.11
N GLU A 42 -1.93 1.12 -25.57
CA GLU A 42 -0.63 1.62 -26.05
C GLU A 42 -0.14 0.81 -27.26
N ASP A 43 0.50 1.51 -28.20
CA ASP A 43 1.35 0.88 -29.22
C ASP A 43 2.79 0.67 -28.72
N GLU A 44 3.65 0.08 -29.56
CA GLU A 44 5.07 -0.20 -29.23
C GLU A 44 5.90 1.06 -28.92
N ASP A 45 5.42 2.24 -29.35
CA ASP A 45 6.04 3.54 -29.16
C ASP A 45 5.46 4.32 -27.96
N GLY A 46 4.42 3.78 -27.30
CA GLY A 46 3.74 4.40 -26.16
C GLY A 46 2.71 5.47 -26.55
N ASN A 47 2.22 5.46 -27.79
CA ASN A 47 1.07 6.27 -28.19
C ASN A 47 -0.24 5.54 -27.86
N PHE A 48 -1.27 6.30 -27.50
CA PHE A 48 -2.58 5.75 -27.13
C PHE A 48 -3.65 6.20 -28.12
N ASP A 49 -4.53 5.28 -28.50
CA ASP A 49 -5.81 5.64 -29.11
C ASP A 49 -6.77 6.15 -28.02
N MET A 50 -6.84 7.48 -27.90
CA MET A 50 -7.66 8.15 -26.90
C MET A 50 -9.16 7.95 -27.13
N ASP A 51 -9.59 7.79 -28.39
CA ASP A 51 -11.00 7.63 -28.72
C ASP A 51 -11.46 6.22 -28.34
N GLU A 52 -10.67 5.19 -28.68
CA GLU A 52 -10.96 3.81 -28.31
C GLU A 52 -10.98 3.62 -26.79
N LEU A 53 -9.99 4.18 -26.09
CA LEU A 53 -9.91 4.15 -24.63
C LEU A 53 -11.11 4.84 -23.97
N THR A 54 -11.53 6.00 -24.49
CA THR A 54 -12.70 6.74 -23.98
C THR A 54 -13.98 5.94 -24.19
N GLN A 55 -14.14 5.32 -25.36
CA GLN A 55 -15.28 4.45 -25.65
C GLN A 55 -15.31 3.24 -24.71
N PHE A 56 -14.17 2.59 -24.49
CA PHE A 56 -14.06 1.46 -23.56
C PHE A 56 -14.46 1.84 -22.14
N ILE A 57 -13.98 2.99 -21.65
CA ILE A 57 -14.34 3.47 -20.31
C ILE A 57 -15.84 3.72 -20.20
N HIS A 58 -16.46 4.38 -21.17
CA HIS A 58 -17.89 4.62 -21.17
C HIS A 58 -18.73 3.34 -21.23
N GLU A 59 -18.24 2.32 -21.93
CA GLU A 59 -18.94 1.04 -22.08
C GLU A 59 -18.82 0.16 -20.83
N TYR A 60 -17.64 0.09 -20.21
CA TYR A 60 -17.31 -0.90 -19.19
C TYR A 60 -17.14 -0.33 -17.78
N ILE A 61 -17.03 0.99 -17.59
CA ILE A 61 -16.86 1.64 -16.28
C ILE A 61 -18.06 2.57 -16.00
N PRO A 62 -19.26 2.01 -15.71
CA PRO A 62 -20.43 2.85 -15.50
C PRO A 62 -20.36 3.59 -14.17
N SER A 63 -21.02 4.74 -14.12
CA SER A 63 -21.17 5.48 -12.88
C SER A 63 -22.11 4.75 -11.90
N LYS A 64 -21.97 5.00 -10.60
CA LYS A 64 -22.85 4.41 -9.57
C LYS A 64 -24.33 4.71 -9.80
N ASN A 65 -24.64 5.83 -10.46
CA ASN A 65 -26.01 6.26 -10.76
C ASN A 65 -26.66 5.43 -11.87
N GLU A 66 -25.86 4.72 -12.68
CA GLU A 66 -26.36 3.86 -13.76
C GLU A 66 -26.78 2.48 -13.25
N TRP A 67 -26.58 2.17 -11.96
CA TRP A 67 -26.88 0.85 -11.41
C TRP A 67 -28.34 0.40 -11.63
N ILE A 68 -29.30 1.34 -11.56
CA ILE A 68 -30.71 1.05 -11.84
C ILE A 68 -30.90 0.63 -13.30
N ASN A 69 -30.21 1.29 -14.23
CA ASN A 69 -30.25 0.96 -15.65
C ASN A 69 -29.60 -0.41 -15.92
N ILE A 70 -28.46 -0.68 -15.30
CA ILE A 70 -27.78 -1.98 -15.40
C ILE A 70 -28.68 -3.11 -14.88
N LYS A 71 -29.39 -2.89 -13.75
CA LYS A 71 -30.39 -3.84 -13.24
C LYS A 71 -31.53 -4.07 -14.21
N ASN A 72 -32.07 -3.01 -14.83
CA ASN A 72 -33.11 -3.14 -15.85
C ASN A 72 -32.63 -4.03 -17.01
N ARG A 73 -31.43 -3.76 -17.54
CA ARG A 73 -30.82 -4.54 -18.62
C ARG A 73 -30.64 -6.01 -18.25
N ILE A 74 -30.07 -6.29 -17.08
CA ILE A 74 -29.81 -7.67 -16.62
C ILE A 74 -31.11 -8.42 -16.31
N ILE A 75 -32.02 -7.80 -15.55
CA ILE A 75 -33.16 -8.50 -14.93
C ILE A 75 -34.41 -8.48 -15.83
N LEU A 76 -34.74 -7.32 -16.41
CA LEU A 76 -35.97 -7.13 -17.19
C LEU A 76 -35.76 -7.41 -18.68
N GLU A 77 -34.61 -7.02 -19.23
CA GLU A 77 -34.30 -7.21 -20.65
C GLU A 77 -33.53 -8.51 -20.93
N GLY A 78 -33.00 -9.16 -19.88
CA GLY A 78 -32.26 -10.42 -19.99
C GLY A 78 -30.87 -10.28 -20.63
N GLU A 79 -30.33 -9.07 -20.68
CA GLU A 79 -29.02 -8.80 -21.24
C GLU A 79 -27.89 -9.33 -20.36
N LYS A 80 -26.77 -9.67 -21.01
CA LYS A 80 -25.49 -9.86 -20.33
C LYS A 80 -24.75 -8.53 -20.35
N VAL A 81 -24.34 -8.07 -19.17
CA VAL A 81 -23.67 -6.78 -19.02
C VAL A 81 -22.27 -7.01 -18.47
N LYS A 82 -21.27 -6.46 -19.16
CA LYS A 82 -19.88 -6.47 -18.72
C LYS A 82 -19.55 -5.18 -18.00
N LEU A 83 -18.85 -5.30 -16.89
CA LEU A 83 -18.49 -4.19 -16.00
C LEU A 83 -17.07 -4.40 -15.50
N LEU A 84 -16.31 -3.33 -15.38
CA LEU A 84 -15.05 -3.33 -14.65
C LEU A 84 -15.32 -2.86 -13.22
N THR A 85 -15.12 -3.75 -12.25
CA THR A 85 -15.44 -3.49 -10.84
C THR A 85 -14.73 -4.47 -9.91
N ARG A 86 -14.79 -4.20 -8.61
CA ARG A 86 -14.38 -5.15 -7.57
C ARG A 86 -15.45 -6.20 -7.33
N ILE A 87 -15.00 -7.45 -7.27
CA ILE A 87 -15.81 -8.59 -6.86
C ILE A 87 -15.24 -9.18 -5.57
N SER A 88 -16.11 -9.46 -4.60
CA SER A 88 -15.77 -10.18 -3.37
C SER A 88 -16.55 -11.47 -3.30
N ILE A 89 -15.91 -12.56 -2.88
CA ILE A 89 -16.51 -13.90 -2.86
C ILE A 89 -16.88 -14.32 -1.45
N ASP A 90 -18.04 -14.95 -1.32
CA ASP A 90 -18.50 -15.57 -0.08
C ASP A 90 -18.96 -17.01 -0.37
N ILE A 91 -18.42 -17.96 0.40
CA ILE A 91 -18.79 -19.38 0.32
C ILE A 91 -19.61 -19.71 1.56
N SER A 92 -20.90 -19.90 1.38
CA SER A 92 -21.79 -20.19 2.50
C SER A 92 -21.69 -21.66 2.90
N ILE A 93 -21.17 -21.89 4.11
CA ILE A 93 -21.02 -23.24 4.71
C ILE A 93 -22.39 -23.92 4.88
N LYS A 94 -23.46 -23.15 5.10
CA LYS A 94 -24.80 -23.69 5.42
C LYS A 94 -25.45 -24.39 4.22
N ASN A 95 -25.28 -23.83 3.02
CA ASN A 95 -25.98 -24.28 1.82
C ASN A 95 -25.01 -24.63 0.67
N GLN A 96 -23.71 -24.55 0.89
CA GLN A 96 -22.67 -24.82 -0.11
C GLN A 96 -22.79 -23.92 -1.36
N GLU A 97 -23.42 -22.74 -1.22
CA GLU A 97 -23.54 -21.78 -2.33
C GLU A 97 -22.36 -20.82 -2.35
N VAL A 98 -21.82 -20.59 -3.55
CA VAL A 98 -20.85 -19.53 -3.81
C VAL A 98 -21.62 -18.29 -4.27
N ASN A 99 -21.46 -17.19 -3.55
CA ASN A 99 -22.08 -15.92 -3.84
C ASN A 99 -21.00 -14.83 -3.98
N PHE A 100 -21.38 -13.66 -4.49
CA PHE A 100 -20.45 -12.55 -4.64
C PHE A 100 -21.06 -11.19 -4.28
N ALA A 101 -20.24 -10.26 -3.83
CA ALA A 101 -20.63 -8.86 -3.66
C ALA A 101 -19.93 -8.00 -4.71
N LEU A 102 -20.60 -6.91 -5.13
CA LEU A 102 -19.98 -5.82 -5.90
C LEU A 102 -20.02 -4.55 -5.05
N PRO A 103 -18.96 -4.28 -4.26
CA PRO A 103 -18.94 -3.18 -3.30
C PRO A 103 -19.21 -1.80 -3.93
N ASP A 104 -18.73 -1.59 -5.15
CA ASP A 104 -18.86 -0.31 -5.86
C ASP A 104 -20.34 0.05 -6.16
N PHE A 105 -21.18 -0.97 -6.33
CA PHE A 105 -22.61 -0.86 -6.64
C PHE A 105 -23.53 -1.21 -5.44
N GLY A 106 -22.94 -1.45 -4.26
CA GLY A 106 -23.69 -1.80 -3.04
C GLY A 106 -24.43 -3.14 -3.14
N ILE A 107 -24.00 -4.05 -4.00
CA ILE A 107 -24.61 -5.39 -4.12
C ILE A 107 -24.02 -6.30 -3.06
N THR A 108 -24.90 -6.97 -2.32
CA THR A 108 -24.52 -7.95 -1.29
C THR A 108 -24.61 -9.38 -1.81
N THR A 109 -24.00 -10.31 -1.09
CA THR A 109 -23.97 -11.74 -1.41
C THR A 109 -25.35 -12.42 -1.38
N LYS A 110 -26.38 -11.76 -0.84
CA LYS A 110 -27.74 -12.33 -0.76
C LYS A 110 -28.43 -12.43 -2.11
N ASP A 111 -28.17 -11.49 -3.01
CA ASP A 111 -28.90 -11.34 -4.27
C ASP A 111 -28.14 -11.90 -5.48
N THR A 112 -27.02 -12.58 -5.23
CA THR A 112 -26.08 -13.03 -6.26
C THR A 112 -25.80 -14.52 -6.17
N LEU A 113 -25.22 -15.10 -7.23
CA LEU A 113 -24.69 -16.47 -7.22
C LEU A 113 -23.56 -16.67 -8.24
N ILE A 114 -22.71 -17.66 -7.98
CA ILE A 114 -21.78 -18.21 -8.96
C ILE A 114 -22.15 -19.69 -9.17
N GLU A 115 -22.48 -20.05 -10.40
CA GLU A 115 -22.80 -21.44 -10.76
C GLU A 115 -21.54 -22.32 -10.70
N ASP A 116 -21.66 -23.60 -10.35
CA ASP A 116 -20.53 -24.50 -10.10
C ASP A 116 -19.52 -24.56 -11.27
N PHE A 117 -20.01 -24.54 -12.50
CA PHE A 117 -19.14 -24.57 -13.68
C PHE A 117 -18.38 -23.25 -13.90
N ILE A 118 -18.96 -22.12 -13.51
CA ILE A 118 -18.28 -20.81 -13.51
C ILE A 118 -17.26 -20.77 -12.37
N TRP A 119 -17.63 -21.25 -11.18
CA TRP A 119 -16.72 -21.33 -10.05
C TRP A 119 -15.49 -22.16 -10.38
N ASN A 120 -15.67 -23.39 -10.90
CA ASN A 120 -14.54 -24.25 -11.25
C ASN A 120 -13.61 -23.65 -12.30
N ARG A 121 -14.12 -22.75 -13.16
CA ARG A 121 -13.34 -22.08 -14.19
C ARG A 121 -12.51 -20.91 -13.66
N TYR A 122 -13.03 -20.16 -12.69
CA TYR A 122 -12.45 -18.88 -12.25
C TYR A 122 -11.99 -18.85 -10.79
N LYS A 123 -12.19 -19.94 -10.03
CA LYS A 123 -11.87 -20.00 -8.59
C LYS A 123 -10.44 -19.56 -8.28
N ASP A 124 -9.47 -19.96 -9.10
CA ASP A 124 -8.05 -19.70 -8.84
C ASP A 124 -7.73 -18.20 -8.89
N ASP A 125 -8.48 -17.42 -9.66
CA ASP A 125 -8.36 -15.96 -9.66
C ASP A 125 -9.22 -15.30 -8.57
N LEU A 126 -10.44 -15.80 -8.38
CA LEU A 126 -11.43 -15.22 -7.48
C LEU A 126 -11.08 -15.40 -5.98
N VAL A 127 -10.26 -16.41 -5.62
CA VAL A 127 -9.85 -16.66 -4.23
C VAL A 127 -8.53 -16.00 -3.82
N LYS A 128 -7.81 -15.35 -4.75
CA LYS A 128 -6.48 -14.75 -4.46
C LYS A 128 -6.55 -13.59 -3.46
N ALA A 129 -7.68 -12.89 -3.41
CA ALA A 129 -7.88 -11.72 -2.55
C ALA A 129 -9.32 -11.64 -2.06
N LYS A 130 -9.53 -10.95 -0.93
CA LYS A 130 -10.87 -10.66 -0.40
C LYS A 130 -11.74 -9.87 -1.39
N GLU A 131 -11.10 -8.96 -2.12
CA GLU A 131 -11.67 -8.22 -3.24
C GLU A 131 -10.72 -8.33 -4.42
N SER A 132 -11.23 -8.78 -5.56
CA SER A 132 -10.48 -8.87 -6.81
C SER A 132 -11.04 -7.85 -7.80
N TRP A 133 -10.17 -7.09 -8.45
CA TRP A 133 -10.56 -6.29 -9.61
C TRP A 133 -10.64 -7.18 -10.85
N GLY A 134 -11.59 -6.89 -11.73
CA GLY A 134 -11.66 -7.54 -13.02
C GLY A 134 -12.84 -7.08 -13.85
N VAL A 135 -12.88 -7.57 -15.09
CA VAL A 135 -14.07 -7.45 -15.93
C VAL A 135 -15.01 -8.59 -15.54
N VAL A 136 -16.12 -8.23 -14.89
CA VAL A 136 -17.21 -9.14 -14.55
C VAL A 136 -18.28 -9.08 -15.64
N GLU A 137 -18.72 -10.22 -16.12
CA GLU A 137 -19.92 -10.31 -16.94
C GLU A 137 -21.06 -10.83 -16.07
N LEU A 138 -22.11 -10.05 -15.97
CA LEU A 138 -23.30 -10.36 -15.19
C LEU A 138 -24.44 -10.82 -16.09
N GLY A 139 -25.24 -11.73 -15.57
CA GLY A 139 -26.51 -12.12 -16.17
C GLY A 139 -27.55 -12.36 -15.08
N TYR A 140 -28.72 -12.84 -15.49
CA TYR A 140 -29.79 -13.16 -14.54
C TYR A 140 -30.14 -14.64 -14.56
N ARG A 141 -30.34 -15.21 -13.37
CA ARG A 141 -31.01 -16.50 -13.21
C ARG A 141 -32.47 -16.20 -12.87
N TYR A 142 -33.38 -16.58 -13.76
CA TYR A 142 -34.82 -16.42 -13.54
C TYR A 142 -35.27 -17.24 -12.32
N PRO A 143 -36.31 -16.78 -11.60
CA PRO A 143 -36.92 -17.58 -10.54
C PRO A 143 -37.55 -18.84 -11.11
N GLU A 144 -37.35 -19.97 -10.44
CA GLU A 144 -37.95 -21.27 -10.76
C GLU A 144 -38.59 -21.87 -9.51
N ASP A 145 -39.91 -22.11 -9.54
CA ASP A 145 -40.70 -22.60 -8.40
C ASP A 145 -40.45 -21.82 -7.10
N LYS A 146 -39.73 -22.45 -6.15
CA LYS A 146 -39.40 -21.89 -4.83
C LYS A 146 -38.01 -21.24 -4.79
N ILE A 147 -37.28 -21.24 -5.91
CA ILE A 147 -35.94 -20.69 -6.03
C ILE A 147 -36.06 -19.24 -6.49
N PRO A 148 -35.63 -18.25 -5.69
CA PRO A 148 -35.66 -16.85 -6.10
C PRO A 148 -34.67 -16.58 -7.23
N GLY A 149 -35.04 -15.62 -8.07
CA GLY A 149 -34.16 -15.09 -9.09
C GLY A 149 -32.99 -14.34 -8.45
N LYS A 150 -31.83 -14.41 -9.09
CA LYS A 150 -30.57 -13.85 -8.58
C LYS A 150 -29.71 -13.37 -9.74
N ILE A 151 -28.91 -12.34 -9.51
CA ILE A 151 -27.86 -11.94 -10.46
C ILE A 151 -26.77 -13.01 -10.44
N LYS A 152 -26.32 -13.47 -11.60
CA LYS A 152 -25.28 -14.50 -11.70
C LYS A 152 -24.02 -13.98 -12.38
N LEU A 153 -22.88 -14.52 -11.96
CA LEU A 153 -21.62 -14.33 -12.66
C LEU A 153 -21.60 -15.23 -13.90
N VAL A 154 -21.39 -14.63 -15.07
CA VAL A 154 -21.30 -15.33 -16.36
C VAL A 154 -19.84 -15.56 -16.74
N SER A 155 -18.98 -14.56 -16.55
CA SER A 155 -17.55 -14.68 -16.76
C SER A 155 -16.77 -13.67 -15.90
N PHE A 156 -15.50 -13.98 -15.65
CA PHE A 156 -14.57 -13.11 -14.96
C PHE A 156 -13.25 -13.08 -15.72
N LYS A 157 -12.69 -11.88 -15.90
CA LYS A 157 -11.32 -11.69 -16.38
C LYS A 157 -10.55 -10.93 -15.30
N ASN A 158 -9.56 -11.59 -14.71
CA ASN A 158 -8.72 -11.02 -13.66
C ASN A 158 -7.95 -9.80 -14.17
N PHE A 159 -7.84 -8.81 -13.30
CA PHE A 159 -7.07 -7.59 -13.47
C PHE A 159 -5.59 -7.81 -13.07
N CYS A 160 -4.88 -8.67 -13.79
CA CYS A 160 -3.42 -8.78 -13.67
C CYS A 160 -2.87 -9.43 -14.95
N PRO A 161 -2.35 -8.66 -15.92
CA PRO A 161 -1.82 -9.21 -17.16
C PRO A 161 -0.39 -9.75 -17.00
N TYR A 162 0.19 -9.71 -15.80
CA TYR A 162 1.62 -9.98 -15.58
C TYR A 162 1.83 -11.32 -14.88
N ASP A 163 2.83 -12.06 -15.37
CA ASP A 163 3.47 -13.10 -14.59
C ASP A 163 4.42 -12.43 -13.59
N ILE A 164 4.13 -12.61 -12.30
CA ILE A 164 4.92 -12.01 -11.23
C ILE A 164 5.99 -13.00 -10.79
N ASP A 165 7.24 -12.70 -11.16
CA ASP A 165 8.42 -13.41 -10.69
C ASP A 165 9.25 -12.51 -9.77
N LEU A 166 9.26 -12.87 -8.48
CA LEU A 166 9.99 -12.13 -7.46
C LEU A 166 11.51 -12.29 -7.61
N GLU A 167 11.99 -13.48 -7.97
CA GLU A 167 13.42 -13.74 -8.09
C GLU A 167 14.00 -13.03 -9.32
N PHE A 168 13.24 -13.01 -10.42
CA PHE A 168 13.57 -12.18 -11.58
C PHE A 168 13.77 -10.70 -11.21
N PHE A 169 12.84 -10.11 -10.45
CA PHE A 169 12.96 -8.71 -10.02
C PHE A 169 14.21 -8.46 -9.17
N LYS A 170 14.54 -9.40 -8.27
CA LYS A 170 15.76 -9.36 -7.46
C LYS A 170 17.02 -9.48 -8.32
N ASP A 171 17.01 -10.31 -9.35
CA ASP A 171 18.19 -10.52 -10.21
C ASP A 171 18.44 -9.33 -11.13
N VAL A 172 17.39 -8.80 -11.76
CA VAL A 172 17.46 -7.62 -12.64
C VAL A 172 18.01 -6.40 -11.90
N ARG A 173 17.80 -6.30 -10.58
CA ARG A 173 18.39 -5.21 -9.77
C ARG A 173 19.91 -5.10 -9.92
N ASN A 174 20.63 -6.19 -10.19
CA ASN A 174 22.09 -6.16 -10.39
C ASN A 174 22.51 -5.37 -11.65
N GLU A 175 21.60 -5.25 -12.62
CA GLU A 175 21.87 -4.57 -13.87
C GLU A 175 21.83 -3.05 -13.69
N PHE A 176 21.24 -2.53 -12.61
CA PHE A 176 21.09 -1.10 -12.32
C PHE A 176 22.06 -0.64 -11.22
N ASN A 177 22.63 0.55 -11.38
CA ASN A 177 23.26 1.21 -10.23
C ASN A 177 22.19 1.78 -9.29
N VAL A 178 22.56 2.13 -8.05
CA VAL A 178 21.60 2.59 -7.02
C VAL A 178 20.82 3.83 -7.46
N HIS A 179 21.44 4.76 -8.17
CA HIS A 179 20.78 5.99 -8.63
C HIS A 179 19.75 5.71 -9.72
N GLU A 180 20.11 4.86 -10.69
CA GLU A 180 19.16 4.38 -11.71
C GLU A 180 18.00 3.62 -11.06
N TRP A 181 18.28 2.77 -10.07
CA TRP A 181 17.24 2.03 -9.35
C TRP A 181 16.27 2.96 -8.63
N ILE A 182 16.76 4.00 -7.95
CA ILE A 182 15.90 5.02 -7.32
C ILE A 182 15.00 5.68 -8.37
N ASP A 183 15.52 6.00 -9.56
CA ASP A 183 14.74 6.61 -10.64
C ASP A 183 13.66 5.66 -11.17
N LEU A 184 13.98 4.37 -11.27
CA LEU A 184 13.02 3.31 -11.63
C LEU A 184 11.89 3.20 -10.59
N LEU A 185 12.23 3.21 -9.30
CA LEU A 185 11.24 3.16 -8.22
C LEU A 185 10.32 4.39 -8.25
N LEU A 186 10.86 5.58 -8.49
CA LEU A 186 10.05 6.81 -8.62
C LEU A 186 9.10 6.72 -9.81
N GLY A 187 9.56 6.25 -10.97
CA GLY A 187 8.71 6.06 -12.15
C GLY A 187 7.57 5.07 -11.88
N ALA A 188 7.87 3.97 -11.16
CA ALA A 188 6.89 2.96 -10.80
C ALA A 188 5.72 3.52 -9.96
N ILE A 189 5.98 4.60 -9.21
CA ILE A 189 4.99 5.29 -8.36
C ILE A 189 4.46 6.59 -8.95
N ASP A 190 4.66 6.80 -10.26
CA ASP A 190 4.18 7.92 -11.07
C ASP A 190 4.93 9.25 -10.93
N TYR A 191 6.16 9.20 -10.43
CA TYR A 191 6.99 10.39 -10.25
C TYR A 191 8.15 10.43 -11.25
N ASN A 192 8.33 11.58 -11.89
CA ASN A 192 9.47 11.83 -12.76
C ASN A 192 10.70 12.14 -11.93
N ALA A 193 11.71 11.26 -12.00
CA ALA A 193 12.97 11.44 -11.30
C ALA A 193 13.72 12.74 -11.69
N LYS A 194 13.55 13.24 -12.92
CA LYS A 194 14.18 14.49 -13.38
C LYS A 194 13.54 15.74 -12.77
N GLY A 195 12.36 15.61 -12.15
CA GLY A 195 11.66 16.72 -11.48
C GLY A 195 12.19 17.04 -10.08
N TYR A 196 13.12 16.24 -9.54
CA TYR A 196 13.73 16.44 -8.22
C TYR A 196 15.08 17.14 -8.35
N ASP A 197 15.39 18.05 -7.42
CA ASP A 197 16.62 18.85 -7.46
C ASP A 197 17.87 18.01 -7.14
N ASN A 198 17.73 16.99 -6.28
CA ASN A 198 18.85 16.18 -5.80
C ASN A 198 18.39 14.79 -5.30
N GLU A 199 19.37 13.93 -5.02
CA GLU A 199 19.13 12.57 -4.50
C GLU A 199 18.40 12.58 -3.14
N GLU A 200 18.63 13.57 -2.28
CA GLU A 200 18.00 13.61 -0.96
C GLU A 200 16.48 13.79 -1.06
N GLN A 201 15.99 14.63 -1.96
CA GLN A 201 14.55 14.76 -2.22
C GLN A 201 13.94 13.48 -2.81
N LYS A 202 14.67 12.79 -3.71
CA LYS A 202 14.26 11.49 -4.24
C LYS A 202 14.11 10.47 -3.12
N LEU A 203 15.14 10.35 -2.27
CA LEU A 203 15.13 9.45 -1.12
C LEU A 203 14.04 9.82 -0.11
N ALA A 204 13.74 11.12 0.10
CA ALA A 204 12.64 11.57 0.94
C ALA A 204 11.27 11.04 0.46
N MET A 205 11.05 11.01 -0.85
CA MET A 205 9.85 10.40 -1.44
C MET A 205 9.83 8.88 -1.25
N ILE A 206 10.96 8.21 -1.47
CA ILE A 206 11.11 6.76 -1.33
C ILE A 206 10.79 6.28 0.10
N LYS A 207 11.01 7.10 1.14
CA LYS A 207 10.66 6.74 2.54
C LYS A 207 9.18 6.35 2.70
N ARG A 208 8.28 6.87 1.87
CA ARG A 208 6.86 6.52 1.91
C ARG A 208 6.58 5.07 1.49
N LEU A 209 7.47 4.46 0.70
CA LEU A 209 7.31 3.09 0.21
C LEU A 209 7.74 2.03 1.23
N LEU A 210 8.37 2.41 2.33
CA LEU A 210 8.86 1.44 3.33
C LEU A 210 7.73 0.60 3.94
N THR A 211 6.53 1.15 4.10
CA THR A 211 5.37 0.41 4.61
C THR A 211 4.81 -0.60 3.62
N PHE A 212 5.16 -0.49 2.34
CA PHE A 212 4.73 -1.43 1.30
C PHE A 212 5.55 -2.71 1.37
N VAL A 213 6.82 -2.65 1.79
CA VAL A 213 7.76 -3.79 1.73
C VAL A 213 8.01 -4.49 3.06
N GLU A 214 7.63 -3.89 4.20
CA GLU A 214 7.92 -4.45 5.52
C GLU A 214 6.67 -4.56 6.40
N LYS A 215 6.51 -5.75 6.99
CA LYS A 215 5.36 -6.08 7.85
C LYS A 215 5.39 -5.26 9.14
N ARG A 216 4.21 -4.81 9.58
CA ARG A 216 4.00 -4.11 10.86
C ARG A 216 4.90 -2.88 11.03
N LEU A 217 5.29 -2.24 9.92
CA LEU A 217 6.08 -1.01 9.99
C LEU A 217 5.15 0.19 10.28
N ASN A 218 5.19 0.66 11.51
CA ASN A 218 4.48 1.86 11.96
C ASN A 218 5.29 3.14 11.74
N LEU A 219 4.77 4.10 10.98
CA LEU A 219 5.43 5.38 10.67
C LEU A 219 4.49 6.57 10.87
N ILE A 220 5.06 7.76 10.98
CA ILE A 220 4.31 9.03 10.94
C ILE A 220 4.97 9.97 9.93
N GLU A 221 4.18 10.57 9.06
CA GLU A 221 4.60 11.63 8.16
C GLU A 221 3.89 12.93 8.51
N LEU A 222 4.66 13.99 8.77
CA LEU A 222 4.13 15.34 8.83
C LEU A 222 4.69 16.14 7.64
N ALA A 223 3.79 16.67 6.81
CA ALA A 223 4.16 17.38 5.59
C ALA A 223 3.35 18.67 5.39
N PRO A 224 3.87 19.63 4.61
CA PRO A 224 3.04 20.70 4.07
C PRO A 224 1.86 20.16 3.25
N LYS A 225 0.85 21.00 3.01
CA LYS A 225 -0.21 20.70 2.04
C LYS A 225 0.38 20.56 0.63
N GLY A 226 -0.20 19.67 -0.18
CA GLY A 226 0.14 19.53 -1.61
C GLY A 226 1.35 18.66 -1.93
N THR A 227 1.76 17.76 -1.03
CA THR A 227 2.90 16.83 -1.25
C THR A 227 2.50 15.43 -1.72
N GLY A 228 1.23 15.21 -2.11
CA GLY A 228 0.77 13.94 -2.69
C GLY A 228 0.60 12.75 -1.73
N LYS A 229 0.47 12.98 -0.41
CA LYS A 229 0.31 11.94 0.62
C LYS A 229 -0.85 10.98 0.31
N SER A 230 -2.07 11.51 0.22
CA SER A 230 -3.29 10.73 0.01
C SER A 230 -3.29 9.98 -1.33
N TYR A 231 -2.70 10.58 -2.37
CA TYR A 231 -2.55 9.93 -3.68
C TYR A 231 -1.71 8.65 -3.57
N LEU A 232 -0.51 8.75 -2.98
CA LEU A 232 0.40 7.61 -2.89
C LEU A 232 -0.21 6.46 -2.07
N PHE A 233 -0.76 6.75 -0.89
CA PHE A 233 -1.27 5.71 0.01
C PHE A 233 -2.69 5.23 -0.34
N GLY A 234 -3.46 5.98 -1.12
CA GLY A 234 -4.83 5.64 -1.51
C GLY A 234 -4.98 5.05 -2.91
N ASN A 235 -4.14 5.45 -3.87
CA ASN A 235 -4.36 5.13 -5.28
C ASN A 235 -3.29 4.23 -5.89
N LEU A 236 -2.11 4.11 -5.27
CA LEU A 236 -0.99 3.38 -5.87
C LEU A 236 -1.19 1.86 -5.83
N SER A 237 -1.62 1.33 -4.69
CA SER A 237 -1.64 -0.11 -4.40
C SER A 237 -3.02 -0.55 -3.90
N ARG A 238 -3.49 -1.71 -4.38
CA ARG A 238 -4.68 -2.39 -3.85
C ARG A 238 -4.45 -3.02 -2.47
N TYR A 239 -3.20 -3.20 -2.06
CA TYR A 239 -2.83 -3.81 -0.78
C TYR A 239 -2.88 -2.81 0.38
N GLY A 240 -2.92 -1.50 0.11
CA GLY A 240 -3.03 -0.46 1.12
C GLY A 240 -4.47 -0.02 1.36
N TYR A 241 -4.77 0.48 2.56
CA TYR A 241 -6.04 1.13 2.85
C TYR A 241 -5.86 2.55 3.38
N LEU A 242 -6.43 3.54 2.70
CA LEU A 242 -6.49 4.92 3.18
C LEU A 242 -7.77 5.15 4.00
N SER A 243 -7.62 5.32 5.31
CA SER A 243 -8.70 5.62 6.24
C SER A 243 -8.72 7.11 6.56
N ALA A 244 -9.87 7.75 6.36
CA ALA A 244 -10.11 9.15 6.70
C ALA A 244 -11.33 9.30 7.61
N GLY A 245 -11.31 10.29 8.50
CA GLY A 245 -12.43 10.62 9.39
C GLY A 245 -12.68 9.58 10.47
N LYS A 246 -13.97 9.29 10.72
CA LYS A 246 -14.41 8.46 11.84
C LYS A 246 -14.06 6.99 11.64
N THR A 247 -13.36 6.40 12.61
CA THR A 247 -12.87 5.02 12.56
C THR A 247 -13.23 4.26 13.83
N THR A 248 -13.69 3.01 13.68
CA THR A 248 -14.07 2.15 14.81
C THR A 248 -13.11 1.00 15.00
N ARG A 249 -13.05 0.45 16.22
CA ARG A 249 -12.25 -0.75 16.53
C ARG A 249 -12.72 -1.97 15.75
N ALA A 250 -14.03 -2.08 15.53
CA ALA A 250 -14.61 -3.14 14.71
C ALA A 250 -14.13 -3.09 13.27
N LYS A 251 -14.12 -1.89 12.66
CA LYS A 251 -13.64 -1.68 11.30
C LYS A 251 -12.15 -2.02 11.16
N LEU A 252 -11.32 -1.57 12.09
CA LEU A 252 -9.87 -1.81 12.01
C LEU A 252 -9.49 -3.25 12.33
N PHE A 253 -10.05 -3.81 13.41
CA PHE A 253 -9.56 -5.04 14.01
C PHE A 253 -10.55 -6.19 13.91
N TYR A 254 -11.71 -6.11 14.59
CA TYR A 254 -12.65 -7.24 14.62
C TYR A 254 -14.06 -6.80 15.02
N ASP A 255 -15.05 -7.16 14.20
CA ASP A 255 -16.46 -6.98 14.50
C ASP A 255 -16.99 -8.20 15.26
N ILE A 256 -17.25 -8.03 16.56
CA ILE A 256 -17.76 -9.10 17.44
C ILE A 256 -19.15 -9.56 17.02
N ALA A 257 -20.01 -8.64 16.55
CA ALA A 257 -21.40 -8.94 16.23
C ALA A 257 -21.50 -9.76 14.93
N ARG A 258 -20.67 -9.44 13.94
CA ARG A 258 -20.61 -10.16 12.66
C ARG A 258 -19.62 -11.32 12.65
N ARG A 259 -18.72 -11.39 13.64
CA ARG A 259 -17.57 -12.29 13.67
C ARG A 259 -16.66 -12.12 12.45
N GLU A 260 -16.47 -10.87 12.04
CA GLU A 260 -15.71 -10.52 10.84
C GLU A 260 -14.39 -9.85 11.22
N GLU A 261 -13.33 -10.24 10.53
CA GLU A 261 -12.02 -9.60 10.61
C GLU A 261 -12.04 -8.21 10.00
N GLY A 262 -11.33 -7.29 10.66
CA GLY A 262 -11.18 -5.92 10.23
C GLY A 262 -10.10 -5.72 9.16
N LEU A 263 -9.87 -4.46 8.81
CA LEU A 263 -8.96 -4.07 7.72
C LEU A 263 -7.53 -4.59 7.87
N VAL A 264 -7.00 -4.69 9.09
CA VAL A 264 -5.60 -5.09 9.34
C VAL A 264 -5.28 -6.52 8.87
N PHE A 265 -6.28 -7.38 8.69
CA PHE A 265 -6.09 -8.76 8.21
C PHE A 265 -5.95 -8.86 6.68
N TYR A 266 -6.32 -7.81 5.94
CA TYR A 266 -6.43 -7.86 4.49
C TYR A 266 -5.52 -6.87 3.76
N HIS A 267 -4.79 -6.04 4.49
CA HIS A 267 -3.98 -4.96 3.93
C HIS A 267 -2.56 -5.00 4.47
N ASP A 268 -1.62 -4.53 3.66
CA ASP A 268 -0.21 -4.38 4.00
C ASP A 268 0.02 -3.21 4.97
N PHE A 269 -0.78 -2.16 4.82
CA PHE A 269 -0.77 -1.02 5.73
C PHE A 269 -2.14 -0.35 5.80
N ILE A 270 -2.40 0.30 6.92
CA ILE A 270 -3.52 1.21 7.11
C ILE A 270 -2.95 2.64 7.23
N ALA A 271 -3.29 3.49 6.28
CA ALA A 271 -2.90 4.89 6.25
C ALA A 271 -4.01 5.76 6.86
N PHE A 272 -3.68 6.46 7.93
CA PHE A 272 -4.56 7.41 8.59
C PHE A 272 -4.37 8.79 7.96
N ASP A 273 -5.23 9.16 7.02
CA ASP A 273 -5.18 10.45 6.35
C ASP A 273 -5.74 11.57 7.23
N GLU A 274 -5.14 12.75 7.09
CA GLU A 274 -5.41 13.91 7.94
C GLU A 274 -5.52 13.51 9.42
N VAL A 275 -4.49 12.84 9.96
CA VAL A 275 -4.53 12.21 11.29
C VAL A 275 -5.03 13.15 12.41
N GLN A 276 -4.84 14.47 12.26
CA GLN A 276 -5.38 15.49 13.17
C GLN A 276 -6.91 15.49 13.30
N LYS A 277 -7.63 15.03 12.26
CA LYS A 277 -9.09 15.00 12.17
C LYS A 277 -9.68 13.62 12.43
N ILE A 278 -8.85 12.62 12.75
CA ILE A 278 -9.35 11.28 13.01
C ILE A 278 -10.06 11.25 14.36
N GLU A 279 -11.27 10.69 14.33
CA GLU A 279 -12.09 10.49 15.50
C GLU A 279 -12.33 9.00 15.72
N PHE A 280 -12.16 8.57 16.96
CA PHE A 280 -12.43 7.20 17.39
C PHE A 280 -13.67 7.17 18.29
N ASP A 281 -14.62 6.28 18.00
CA ASP A 281 -15.87 6.14 18.78
C ASP A 281 -15.62 5.84 20.26
N ASN A 282 -14.60 5.03 20.53
CA ASN A 282 -14.16 4.69 21.88
C ASN A 282 -12.63 4.86 21.96
N PRO A 283 -12.13 6.07 22.25
CA PRO A 283 -10.70 6.37 22.21
C PRO A 283 -9.88 5.49 23.14
N LYS A 284 -10.33 5.25 24.38
CA LYS A 284 -9.59 4.44 25.37
C LYS A 284 -9.39 3.00 24.91
N GLU A 285 -10.47 2.39 24.43
CA GLU A 285 -10.45 1.00 23.94
C GLU A 285 -9.61 0.88 22.66
N MET A 286 -9.70 1.88 21.78
CA MET A 286 -8.86 1.98 20.60
C MET A 286 -7.38 2.09 20.97
N THR A 287 -7.02 2.98 21.90
CA THR A 287 -5.63 3.15 22.36
C THR A 287 -5.06 1.82 22.85
N LEU A 288 -5.76 1.12 23.76
CA LEU A 288 -5.28 -0.16 24.29
C LEU A 288 -5.08 -1.21 23.19
N THR A 289 -6.01 -1.27 22.23
CA THR A 289 -5.93 -2.21 21.10
C THR A 289 -4.75 -1.87 20.19
N LEU A 290 -4.58 -0.59 19.83
CA LEU A 290 -3.46 -0.11 19.03
C LEU A 290 -2.12 -0.36 19.72
N GLN A 291 -2.01 -0.12 21.03
CA GLN A 291 -0.77 -0.39 21.77
C GLN A 291 -0.38 -1.87 21.71
N GLY A 292 -1.32 -2.77 22.00
CA GLY A 292 -1.06 -4.22 21.93
C GLY A 292 -0.71 -4.68 20.51
N TYR A 293 -1.43 -4.17 19.51
CA TYR A 293 -1.20 -4.51 18.11
C TYR A 293 0.12 -3.95 17.58
N MET A 294 0.45 -2.69 17.83
CA MET A 294 1.67 -2.07 17.32
C MET A 294 2.94 -2.65 17.97
N GLU A 295 2.83 -3.23 19.17
CA GLU A 295 3.94 -3.93 19.83
C GLU A 295 4.19 -5.32 19.25
N GLN A 296 3.12 -6.14 19.12
CA GLN A 296 3.26 -7.58 18.87
C GLN A 296 2.55 -8.08 17.61
N GLY A 297 1.78 -7.22 16.93
CA GLY A 297 0.84 -7.59 15.88
C GLY A 297 -0.40 -8.32 16.38
N THR A 298 -0.57 -8.47 17.70
CA THR A 298 -1.62 -9.30 18.30
C THR A 298 -2.93 -8.52 18.46
N ILE A 299 -4.04 -9.16 18.14
CA ILE A 299 -5.39 -8.63 18.24
C ILE A 299 -6.15 -9.49 19.25
N LYS A 300 -6.44 -8.92 20.41
CA LYS A 300 -7.15 -9.59 21.52
C LYS A 300 -8.49 -8.89 21.77
N ILE A 301 -9.55 -9.42 21.19
CA ILE A 301 -10.89 -8.81 21.23
C ILE A 301 -11.94 -9.89 21.48
N GLY A 302 -12.51 -9.89 22.70
CA GLY A 302 -13.40 -10.98 23.12
C GLY A 302 -12.66 -12.32 23.06
N ASP A 303 -13.20 -13.27 22.32
CA ASP A 303 -12.59 -14.59 22.10
C ASP A 303 -11.57 -14.62 20.94
N LYS A 304 -11.46 -13.55 20.15
CA LYS A 304 -10.51 -13.45 19.03
C LYS A 304 -9.11 -13.17 19.60
N ASN A 305 -8.15 -14.02 19.27
CA ASN A 305 -6.74 -13.87 19.61
C ASN A 305 -5.89 -14.28 18.41
N ASP A 306 -5.63 -13.33 17.52
CA ASP A 306 -4.92 -13.56 16.26
C ASP A 306 -3.79 -12.55 16.05
N VAL A 307 -3.01 -12.76 14.99
CA VAL A 307 -1.94 -11.86 14.56
C VAL A 307 -2.26 -11.36 13.15
N ALA A 308 -1.97 -10.10 12.89
CA ALA A 308 -2.03 -9.54 11.54
C ALA A 308 -0.74 -8.77 11.21
N ASP A 309 -0.51 -8.55 9.92
CA ASP A 309 0.76 -8.06 9.38
C ASP A 309 0.73 -6.58 8.95
N ALA A 310 -0.44 -5.93 8.99
CA ALA A 310 -0.59 -4.54 8.56
C ALA A 310 0.25 -3.58 9.43
N GLY A 311 1.00 -2.68 8.79
CA GLY A 311 1.60 -1.52 9.47
C GLY A 311 0.64 -0.33 9.53
N PHE A 312 0.88 0.62 10.43
CA PHE A 312 0.14 1.89 10.47
C PHE A 312 0.98 3.06 9.96
N ILE A 313 0.43 3.90 9.09
CA ILE A 313 1.07 5.17 8.73
C ILE A 313 0.15 6.35 9.01
N MET A 314 0.59 7.24 9.89
CA MET A 314 -0.14 8.45 10.25
C MET A 314 0.28 9.59 9.33
N LEU A 315 -0.65 10.13 8.54
CA LEU A 315 -0.40 11.19 7.58
C LEU A 315 -0.99 12.50 8.10
N GLY A 316 -0.12 13.41 8.53
CA GLY A 316 -0.50 14.71 9.08
C GLY A 316 -0.06 15.88 8.23
N ASN A 317 -0.76 17.00 8.39
CA ASN A 317 -0.32 18.29 7.90
C ASN A 317 0.44 19.06 9.00
N ILE A 318 1.54 19.71 8.65
CA ILE A 318 2.28 20.58 9.59
C ILE A 318 2.48 21.98 8.98
N PRO A 319 2.19 23.06 9.72
CA PRO A 319 2.52 24.43 9.31
C PRO A 319 4.03 24.65 9.22
N GLN A 320 4.46 25.60 8.39
CA GLN A 320 5.89 25.83 8.11
C GLN A 320 6.66 26.27 9.36
N GLU A 321 6.03 27.07 10.20
CA GLU A 321 6.54 27.57 11.47
C GLU A 321 6.82 26.46 12.51
N ASN A 322 6.18 25.29 12.34
CA ASN A 322 6.31 24.16 13.26
C ASN A 322 7.18 23.03 12.68
N MET A 323 7.79 23.20 11.50
CA MET A 323 8.67 22.21 10.86
C MET A 323 10.07 22.22 11.51
N ASP A 324 10.12 21.92 12.81
CA ASP A 324 11.36 21.88 13.58
C ASP A 324 11.39 20.63 14.46
N GLU A 325 12.39 19.78 14.21
CA GLU A 325 12.64 18.54 14.97
C GLU A 325 12.95 18.79 16.46
N TYR A 326 13.33 20.02 16.81
CA TYR A 326 13.63 20.47 18.18
C TYR A 326 12.42 21.14 18.87
N SER A 327 11.28 21.22 18.18
CA SER A 327 9.99 21.68 18.71
C SER A 327 8.99 20.52 18.79
N CYS A 328 7.93 20.66 19.59
CA CYS A 328 6.90 19.63 19.69
C CYS A 328 5.98 19.67 18.45
N MET A 329 6.20 18.75 17.52
CA MET A 329 5.44 18.65 16.26
C MET A 329 4.11 17.89 16.42
N PHE A 330 3.96 17.14 17.51
CA PHE A 330 2.81 16.26 17.75
C PHE A 330 1.65 16.92 18.51
N GLU A 331 1.76 18.19 18.88
CA GLU A 331 0.73 18.89 19.67
C GLU A 331 -0.65 18.90 19.00
N SER A 332 -0.67 18.94 17.67
CA SER A 332 -1.89 18.96 16.84
C SER A 332 -2.52 17.58 16.60
N LEU A 333 -1.87 16.51 17.04
CA LEU A 333 -2.41 15.15 16.89
C LEU A 333 -3.55 14.91 17.89
N PRO A 334 -4.49 13.99 17.59
CA PRO A 334 -5.51 13.57 18.55
C PRO A 334 -4.89 13.05 19.84
N GLU A 335 -5.62 13.15 20.96
CA GLU A 335 -5.16 12.73 22.29
C GLU A 335 -4.55 11.31 22.30
N VAL A 336 -5.19 10.36 21.61
CA VAL A 336 -4.70 8.98 21.45
C VAL A 336 -3.26 8.92 20.90
N PHE A 337 -2.92 9.80 19.96
CA PHE A 337 -1.60 9.89 19.33
C PHE A 337 -0.64 10.85 20.04
N ARG A 338 -1.05 11.44 21.17
CA ARG A 338 -0.19 12.21 22.09
C ARG A 338 0.19 11.42 23.34
N GLU A 339 -0.30 10.20 23.50
CA GLU A 339 0.13 9.30 24.57
C GLU A 339 1.54 8.77 24.31
N SER A 340 2.45 8.93 25.28
CA SER A 340 3.85 8.49 25.16
C SER A 340 3.96 7.01 24.83
N ALA A 341 3.08 6.18 25.38
CA ALA A 341 3.01 4.75 25.10
C ALA A 341 2.74 4.42 23.61
N LEU A 342 1.95 5.24 22.90
CA LEU A 342 1.67 5.01 21.49
C LEU A 342 2.80 5.55 20.60
N ILE A 343 3.33 6.72 20.95
CA ILE A 343 4.46 7.35 20.23
C ILE A 343 5.70 6.45 20.26
N ASP A 344 5.99 5.83 21.39
CA ASP A 344 7.14 4.93 21.53
C ASP A 344 7.06 3.71 20.60
N ARG A 345 5.86 3.35 20.10
CA ARG A 345 5.62 2.27 19.14
C ARG A 345 5.62 2.71 17.67
N ILE A 346 5.84 3.99 17.40
CA ILE A 346 6.07 4.51 16.04
C ILE A 346 7.55 4.32 15.72
N HIS A 347 7.87 3.54 14.69
CA HIS A 347 9.26 3.21 14.39
C HIS A 347 10.03 4.38 13.81
N GLY A 348 9.38 5.25 13.03
CA GLY A 348 10.08 6.33 12.34
C GLY A 348 9.20 7.49 11.91
N PHE A 349 9.85 8.65 11.84
CA PHE A 349 9.26 9.90 11.36
C PHE A 349 9.72 10.18 9.91
N ILE A 350 8.77 10.47 9.02
CA ILE A 350 9.03 10.95 7.67
C ILE A 350 8.86 12.48 7.67
N LYS A 351 9.95 13.18 7.35
CA LYS A 351 9.97 14.63 7.13
C LYS A 351 9.35 14.96 5.78
N GLY A 352 8.04 15.10 5.75
CA GLY A 352 7.31 15.37 4.51
C GLY A 352 7.61 16.74 3.91
N TRP A 353 8.28 17.65 4.62
CA TRP A 353 8.79 18.92 4.08
C TRP A 353 10.12 18.78 3.31
N GLU A 354 10.81 17.64 3.40
CA GLU A 354 11.92 17.31 2.50
C GLU A 354 11.42 16.87 1.12
N ILE A 355 10.12 16.57 0.99
CA ILE A 355 9.46 16.20 -0.26
C ILE A 355 8.98 17.48 -0.94
N PRO A 356 9.38 17.74 -2.20
CA PRO A 356 8.94 18.93 -2.91
C PRO A 356 7.42 18.95 -3.07
N ARG A 357 6.83 20.15 -3.11
CA ARG A 357 5.42 20.29 -3.45
C ARG A 357 5.17 19.79 -4.87
N MET A 358 4.03 19.12 -5.05
CA MET A 358 3.66 18.58 -6.35
C MET A 358 3.59 19.71 -7.39
N ASN A 359 4.27 19.51 -8.52
CA ASN A 359 4.27 20.40 -9.67
C ASN A 359 4.26 19.55 -10.96
N GLU A 360 4.04 20.18 -12.12
CA GLU A 360 3.96 19.48 -13.40
C GLU A 360 5.24 18.72 -13.78
N GLY A 361 6.41 19.19 -13.33
CA GLY A 361 7.70 18.54 -13.58
C GLY A 361 7.92 17.25 -12.78
N LEU A 362 7.19 17.06 -11.66
CA LEU A 362 7.24 15.85 -10.85
C LEU A 362 6.35 14.73 -11.37
N LYS A 363 5.42 15.00 -12.29
CA LYS A 363 4.56 13.98 -12.88
C LYS A 363 5.35 13.16 -13.89
N ILE A 364 5.21 11.84 -13.86
CA ILE A 364 5.85 10.94 -14.82
C ILE A 364 5.42 11.28 -16.27
N CYS A 365 6.41 11.29 -17.15
CA CYS A 365 6.29 11.36 -18.60
C CYS A 365 7.40 10.48 -19.18
N GLY A 366 7.09 9.22 -19.49
CA GLY A 366 8.05 8.24 -19.99
C GLY A 366 7.72 6.80 -19.58
N TRP A 367 8.60 5.88 -20.01
CA TRP A 367 8.51 4.46 -19.66
C TRP A 367 8.81 4.22 -18.17
N ALA A 368 7.92 3.47 -17.53
CA ALA A 368 8.04 3.09 -16.12
C ALA A 368 7.46 1.71 -15.88
N LEU A 369 7.81 1.08 -14.75
CA LEU A 369 7.13 -0.12 -14.30
C LEU A 369 5.65 0.16 -14.08
N ASN A 370 4.81 -0.81 -14.45
CA ASN A 370 3.41 -0.79 -14.11
C ASN A 370 3.22 -0.79 -12.58
N SER A 371 2.33 0.07 -12.08
CA SER A 371 2.09 0.23 -10.63
C SER A 371 1.60 -1.06 -9.96
N GLU A 372 0.77 -1.87 -10.65
CA GLU A 372 0.28 -3.14 -10.12
C GLU A 372 1.40 -4.17 -10.01
N TYR A 373 2.22 -4.30 -11.06
CA TYR A 373 3.39 -5.18 -11.02
C TYR A 373 4.31 -4.79 -9.86
N PHE A 374 4.70 -3.51 -9.79
CA PHE A 374 5.58 -3.01 -8.76
C PHE A 374 5.03 -3.24 -7.34
N THR A 375 3.78 -2.84 -7.09
CA THR A 375 3.18 -2.98 -5.75
C THR A 375 2.94 -4.42 -5.36
N THR A 376 2.72 -5.32 -6.33
CA THR A 376 2.64 -6.75 -6.05
C THR A 376 4.02 -7.34 -5.70
N ILE A 377 5.09 -6.92 -6.37
CA ILE A 377 6.46 -7.29 -5.95
C ILE A 377 6.74 -6.81 -4.53
N MET A 378 6.37 -5.56 -4.19
CA MET A 378 6.53 -5.03 -2.83
C MET A 378 5.77 -5.89 -1.80
N HIS A 379 4.53 -6.26 -2.13
CA HIS A 379 3.71 -7.14 -1.30
C HIS A 379 4.37 -8.50 -1.06
N LEU A 380 4.93 -9.11 -2.11
CA LEU A 380 5.63 -10.40 -2.00
C LEU A 380 6.92 -10.30 -1.18
N LEU A 381 7.70 -9.22 -1.34
CA LEU A 381 8.93 -8.98 -0.56
C LEU A 381 8.70 -8.92 0.96
N ARG A 382 7.47 -8.59 1.41
CA ARG A 382 7.11 -8.60 2.83
C ARG A 382 7.28 -9.97 3.48
N ASN A 383 7.11 -11.05 2.70
CA ASN A 383 7.19 -12.42 3.19
C ASN A 383 8.63 -12.95 3.24
N ASP A 384 9.58 -12.26 2.61
CA ASP A 384 10.97 -12.66 2.64
C ASP A 384 11.62 -12.23 3.97
N THR A 385 11.93 -13.23 4.80
CA THR A 385 12.51 -13.05 6.13
C THR A 385 14.05 -13.02 6.10
N SER A 386 14.68 -13.39 4.98
CA SER A 386 16.14 -13.45 4.86
C SER A 386 16.80 -12.08 5.07
N TYR A 387 16.18 -11.01 4.57
CA TYR A 387 16.67 -9.64 4.76
C TYR A 387 16.82 -9.27 6.24
N ARG A 388 15.92 -9.73 7.11
CA ARG A 388 16.02 -9.46 8.54
C ARG A 388 17.24 -10.15 9.15
N VAL A 389 17.51 -11.39 8.75
CA VAL A 389 18.69 -12.15 9.16
C VAL A 389 19.97 -11.44 8.74
N ILE A 390 20.05 -10.98 7.48
CA ILE A 390 21.21 -10.23 6.96
C ILE A 390 21.42 -8.92 7.73
N VAL A 391 20.35 -8.17 8.03
CA VAL A 391 20.44 -6.96 8.87
C VAL A 391 20.97 -7.29 10.26
N ASP A 392 20.47 -8.36 10.89
CA ASP A 392 20.90 -8.78 12.22
C ASP A 392 22.37 -9.26 12.25
N GLU A 393 22.88 -9.82 11.15
CA GLU A 393 24.28 -10.20 10.98
C GLU A 393 25.20 -9.00 10.73
N LEU A 394 24.76 -8.03 9.93
CA LEU A 394 25.55 -6.82 9.63
C LEU A 394 25.65 -5.87 10.82
N LEU A 395 24.61 -5.79 11.65
CA LEU A 395 24.55 -4.82 12.74
C LEU A 395 25.30 -5.26 14.00
N GLU A 396 26.01 -4.31 14.57
CA GLU A 396 26.63 -4.38 15.90
C GLU A 396 26.18 -3.17 16.73
N TYR A 397 25.82 -3.41 18.00
CA TYR A 397 25.46 -2.37 18.95
C TYR A 397 25.70 -2.87 20.37
N GLU A 398 25.90 -1.95 21.31
CA GLU A 398 26.08 -2.29 22.73
C GLU A 398 24.79 -2.89 23.30
N MET A 399 24.79 -4.21 23.55
CA MET A 399 23.60 -4.92 24.06
C MET A 399 23.19 -4.41 25.45
N ASN A 400 24.16 -4.01 26.27
CA ASN A 400 23.92 -3.49 27.61
C ASN A 400 23.49 -2.03 27.54
N GLY A 401 22.19 -1.76 27.70
CA GLY A 401 21.63 -0.41 27.70
C GLY A 401 20.94 0.01 26.40
N ALA A 402 20.98 -0.82 25.35
CA ALA A 402 20.17 -0.61 24.16
C ALA A 402 18.68 -0.89 24.46
N ASP A 403 17.85 0.13 24.27
CA ASP A 403 16.41 -0.02 24.35
C ASP A 403 15.90 -0.95 23.24
N THR A 404 15.10 -1.95 23.62
CA THR A 404 14.61 -2.97 22.70
C THR A 404 13.71 -2.39 21.61
N ARG A 405 12.89 -1.38 21.91
CA ARG A 405 11.99 -0.76 20.92
C ARG A 405 12.75 0.12 19.94
N ASP A 406 13.70 0.89 20.42
CA ASP A 406 14.58 1.69 19.55
C ASP A 406 15.35 0.80 18.59
N THR A 407 15.89 -0.31 19.11
CA THR A 407 16.62 -1.30 18.32
C THR A 407 15.74 -1.98 17.29
N GLU A 408 14.55 -2.44 17.68
CA GLU A 408 13.60 -3.08 16.78
C GLU A 408 13.11 -2.14 15.68
N ALA A 409 12.82 -0.88 16.02
CA ALA A 409 12.44 0.15 15.07
C ALA A 409 13.49 0.38 13.99
N ILE A 410 14.75 0.53 14.40
CA ILE A 410 15.88 0.75 13.48
C ILE A 410 16.10 -0.47 12.60
N LYS A 411 16.06 -1.69 13.16
CA LYS A 411 16.18 -2.94 12.39
C LYS A 411 15.08 -3.10 11.36
N ARG A 412 13.82 -2.83 11.73
CA ARG A 412 12.68 -2.87 10.80
C ARG A 412 12.82 -1.88 9.65
N ILE A 413 13.14 -0.62 9.95
CA ILE A 413 13.31 0.40 8.92
C ILE A 413 14.50 0.07 8.02
N THR A 414 15.62 -0.40 8.59
CA THR A 414 16.81 -0.83 7.82
C THR A 414 16.45 -1.99 6.89
N THR A 415 15.70 -2.99 7.38
CA THR A 415 15.22 -4.12 6.59
C THR A 415 14.33 -3.65 5.44
N ALA A 416 13.40 -2.72 5.70
CA ALA A 416 12.54 -2.14 4.67
C ALA A 416 13.34 -1.42 3.57
N TYR A 417 14.34 -0.61 3.94
CA TYR A 417 15.23 0.04 2.96
C TYR A 417 16.01 -0.99 2.14
N MET A 418 16.53 -2.04 2.78
CA MET A 418 17.31 -3.08 2.09
C MET A 418 16.44 -3.83 1.07
N LYS A 419 15.22 -4.25 1.45
CA LYS A 419 14.25 -4.87 0.53
C LYS A 419 13.93 -3.98 -0.67
N LEU A 420 13.76 -2.68 -0.43
CA LEU A 420 13.33 -1.74 -1.46
C LEU A 420 14.47 -1.33 -2.42
N LEU A 421 15.64 -0.99 -1.88
CA LEU A 421 16.76 -0.43 -2.65
C LEU A 421 17.78 -1.49 -3.10
N PHE A 422 17.84 -2.63 -2.42
CA PHE A 422 18.76 -3.72 -2.69
C PHE A 422 18.06 -5.09 -2.62
N PRO A 423 16.98 -5.30 -3.39
CA PRO A 423 16.29 -6.59 -3.42
C PRO A 423 17.21 -7.73 -3.89
N ASN A 424 18.29 -7.45 -4.62
CA ASN A 424 19.29 -8.42 -5.05
C ASN A 424 20.13 -9.04 -3.91
N VAL A 425 20.12 -8.47 -2.70
CA VAL A 425 20.98 -8.91 -1.59
C VAL A 425 20.46 -10.23 -1.02
N ARG A 426 21.29 -11.29 -1.08
CA ARG A 426 20.97 -12.64 -0.59
C ARG A 426 21.85 -13.04 0.60
N SER A 427 22.96 -12.33 0.81
CA SER A 427 23.92 -12.52 1.89
C SER A 427 24.56 -11.20 2.29
N VAL A 428 25.23 -11.18 3.45
CA VAL A 428 25.98 -10.01 3.94
C VAL A 428 27.06 -9.49 2.97
N ARG A 429 27.51 -10.33 2.02
CA ARG A 429 28.56 -9.99 1.04
C ARG A 429 28.03 -9.31 -0.22
N ASP A 430 26.71 -9.34 -0.45
CA ASP A 430 26.11 -8.81 -1.67
C ASP A 430 25.86 -7.30 -1.61
N ILE A 431 26.18 -6.66 -0.48
CA ILE A 431 26.06 -5.21 -0.28
C ILE A 431 27.32 -4.64 0.34
N SER A 432 27.79 -3.51 -0.19
CA SER A 432 28.93 -2.80 0.38
C SER A 432 28.54 -2.16 1.72
N HIS A 433 29.45 -2.13 2.70
CA HIS A 433 29.23 -1.44 3.97
C HIS A 433 28.87 0.04 3.76
N ARG A 434 29.46 0.68 2.74
CA ARG A 434 29.17 2.07 2.39
C ARG A 434 27.72 2.26 1.95
N ASP A 435 27.21 1.39 1.09
CA ASP A 435 25.84 1.49 0.58
C ASP A 435 24.82 1.14 1.66
N PHE A 436 25.07 0.06 2.42
CA PHE A 436 24.24 -0.32 3.56
C PHE A 436 24.13 0.82 4.58
N MET A 437 25.27 1.44 4.94
CA MET A 437 25.30 2.59 5.85
C MET A 437 24.54 3.80 5.29
N LYS A 438 24.81 4.17 4.02
CA LYS A 438 24.27 5.38 3.39
C LYS A 438 22.76 5.27 3.14
N TYR A 439 22.31 4.15 2.60
CA TYR A 439 20.95 4.00 2.05
C TYR A 439 20.00 3.26 2.98
N CYS A 440 20.48 2.47 3.94
CA CYS A 440 19.62 1.68 4.84
C CYS A 440 19.73 2.15 6.30
N LEU A 441 20.90 2.00 6.92
CA LEU A 441 21.05 2.17 8.38
C LEU A 441 20.96 3.64 8.82
N ARG A 442 21.74 4.55 8.21
CA ARG A 442 21.75 5.96 8.63
C ARG A 442 20.39 6.64 8.45
N PRO A 443 19.64 6.41 7.35
CA PRO A 443 18.26 6.90 7.23
C PRO A 443 17.35 6.33 8.33
N ALA A 444 17.45 5.03 8.65
CA ALA A 444 16.65 4.40 9.71
C ALA A 444 16.88 5.03 11.08
N VAL A 445 18.14 5.22 11.46
CA VAL A 445 18.52 5.88 12.74
C VAL A 445 17.95 7.28 12.82
N LYS A 446 18.11 8.10 11.77
CA LYS A 446 17.56 9.47 11.73
C LYS A 446 16.05 9.50 11.89
N MET A 447 15.33 8.57 11.27
CA MET A 447 13.87 8.49 11.38
C MET A 447 13.42 8.17 12.82
N ARG A 448 14.10 7.23 13.50
CA ARG A 448 13.77 6.88 14.90
C ARG A 448 14.23 7.97 15.88
N GLU A 449 15.33 8.66 15.59
CA GLU A 449 15.87 9.73 16.43
C GLU A 449 14.85 10.86 16.62
N ILE A 450 14.14 11.23 15.55
CA ILE A 450 13.07 12.24 15.63
C ILE A 450 11.96 11.76 16.56
N ILE A 451 11.54 10.50 16.49
CA ILE A 451 10.50 9.95 17.39
C ILE A 451 10.94 10.07 18.86
N VAL A 452 12.17 9.68 19.17
CA VAL A 452 12.70 9.77 20.55
C VAL A 452 12.78 11.22 21.04
N LYS A 453 13.18 12.16 20.18
CA LYS A 453 13.16 13.60 20.49
C LYS A 453 11.76 14.08 20.85
N GLN A 454 10.78 13.76 20.01
CA GLN A 454 9.38 14.15 20.24
C GLN A 454 8.81 13.51 21.52
N LEU A 455 9.16 12.25 21.78
CA LEU A 455 8.77 11.55 23.00
C LEU A 455 9.31 12.24 24.26
N GLY A 456 10.57 12.68 24.25
CA GLY A 456 11.19 13.42 25.37
C GLY A 456 10.64 14.84 25.58
N MET A 457 9.94 15.41 24.60
CA MET A 457 9.23 16.69 24.74
C MET A 457 7.85 16.51 25.39
N ILE A 458 7.19 15.39 25.12
CA ILE A 458 5.86 15.07 25.64
C ILE A 458 5.94 14.46 27.02
N ASP A 459 6.94 13.60 27.26
CA ASP A 459 7.10 12.87 28.51
C ASP A 459 8.52 13.02 29.05
N SER A 460 8.59 13.64 30.24
CA SER A 460 9.84 13.93 30.94
C SER A 460 10.71 12.69 31.22
N GLN A 461 10.13 11.49 31.28
CA GLN A 461 10.88 10.25 31.49
C GLN A 461 11.83 9.93 30.34
N TYR A 462 11.52 10.40 29.13
CA TYR A 462 12.31 10.16 27.92
C TYR A 462 13.22 11.35 27.58
N LYS A 463 13.20 12.41 28.40
CA LYS A 463 13.98 13.63 28.15
C LYS A 463 15.47 13.32 28.21
N GLY A 464 16.18 13.59 27.11
CA GLY A 464 17.62 13.33 27.00
C GLY A 464 17.98 11.87 26.71
N LYS A 465 16.99 10.99 26.44
CA LYS A 465 17.24 9.64 25.94
C LYS A 465 18.01 9.72 24.62
N SER A 466 19.07 8.92 24.50
CA SER A 466 19.85 8.79 23.27
C SER A 466 19.63 7.41 22.66
N LEU A 467 19.73 7.32 21.34
CA LEU A 467 19.66 6.05 20.64
C LEU A 467 20.93 5.22 20.85
N PRO A 468 20.82 3.88 20.80
CA PRO A 468 22.00 3.03 20.78
C PRO A 468 22.88 3.35 19.57
N LYS A 469 24.19 3.27 19.75
CA LYS A 469 25.15 3.46 18.65
C LYS A 469 25.24 2.18 17.84
N PHE A 470 24.84 2.26 16.57
CA PHE A 470 24.95 1.16 15.63
C PHE A 470 26.25 1.27 14.82
N LEU A 471 26.95 0.15 14.70
CA LEU A 471 28.10 -0.07 13.84
C LEU A 471 27.81 -1.22 12.89
N ILE A 472 28.64 -1.34 11.85
CA ILE A 472 28.62 -2.49 10.93
C ILE A 472 29.74 -3.44 11.37
N ARG A 473 29.47 -4.74 11.43
CA ARG A 473 30.50 -5.76 11.73
C ARG A 473 31.54 -5.78 10.62
N ASN A 474 32.81 -5.76 11.00
CA ASN A 474 33.92 -5.73 10.04
C ASN A 474 34.30 -7.12 9.48
N ASP A 475 33.61 -8.18 9.89
CA ASP A 475 33.98 -9.57 9.56
C ASP A 475 33.76 -9.94 8.08
N TYR A 476 33.17 -9.04 7.29
CA TYR A 476 32.66 -9.30 5.94
C TYR A 476 33.22 -8.36 4.85
N GLU A 477 34.31 -7.65 5.14
CA GLU A 477 35.06 -6.86 4.13
C GLU A 477 35.73 -7.71 3.05
#